data_AF-A0A3C1YGV6-F1
#
_entry.id   AF-A0A3C1YGV6-F1
#
_cell.length_a   1.000
_cell.length_b   1.000
_cell.length_c   1.000
_cell.angle_alpha   90.00
_cell.angle_beta   90.00
_cell.angle_gamma   90.00
#
_symmetry.space_group_name_H-M   'P 1'
#
loop_
_entity.id
_entity.type
_entity.pdbx_description
1 polymer ?
#
loop_
_entity_poly.entity_id
_entity_poly.type
_entity_poly.pdbx_seq_one_letter_code
_entity_poly.pdbx_strand_id
1 'polypeptide(L)' 'MNQVRHCIYLDVFSEVRIIIPFTAVGMVVRATVPLADTIYPGEVPETVINLNLDALNSQRALELLP' A
#
# COMPACT_ATOMS: atom_id res chain seq x y z
N MET A 1 7.03 7.12 -2.77
CA MET A 1 6.13 6.36 -1.87
C MET A 1 6.96 5.26 -1.23
N ASN A 2 7.45 5.48 0.00
CA ASN A 2 8.38 4.59 0.69
C ASN A 2 7.63 3.85 1.79
N GLN A 3 6.92 2.77 1.48
CA GLN A 3 6.08 2.07 2.46
C GLN A 3 6.23 0.55 2.29
N VAL A 4 6.36 -0.16 3.41
CA VAL A 4 6.43 -1.64 3.44
C VAL A 4 5.09 -2.21 3.91
N ARG A 5 4.61 -3.22 3.20
CA ARG A 5 3.39 -3.95 3.54
C ARG A 5 3.74 -5.31 4.13
N HIS A 6 3.13 -5.64 5.26
CA HIS A 6 3.25 -6.93 5.91
C HIS A 6 1.86 -7.58 5.98
N CYS A 7 1.66 -8.64 5.19
CA CYS A 7 0.40 -9.37 5.14
C CYS A 7 0.61 -10.84 5.51
N ILE A 8 -0.19 -11.34 6.45
CA ILE A 8 -0.27 -12.76 6.79
C ILE A 8 -1.61 -13.28 6.26
N TYR A 9 -1.54 -14.31 5.42
CA TYR A 9 -2.70 -15.01 4.88
C TYR A 9 -2.73 -16.45 5.38
N LEU A 10 -3.95 -16.94 5.65
CA LEU A 10 -4.22 -18.34 5.89
C LEU A 10 -4.91 -18.93 4.67
N ASP A 11 -4.26 -19.91 4.04
CA ASP A 11 -4.88 -20.70 2.99
C ASP A 11 -5.56 -21.93 3.60
N VAL A 12 -6.87 -21.99 3.44
CA VAL A 12 -7.69 -23.10 3.90
C VAL A 12 -8.12 -23.95 2.71
N PHE A 13 -7.76 -25.23 2.77
CA PHE A 13 -8.18 -26.27 1.82
C PHE A 13 -9.21 -27.16 2.48
N SER A 14 -10.40 -27.25 1.88
CA SER A 14 -11.45 -28.16 2.35
C SER A 14 -11.95 -29.01 1.19
N GLU A 15 -11.99 -30.32 1.40
CA GLU A 15 -12.62 -31.25 0.47
C GLU A 15 -14.08 -31.45 0.87
N VAL A 16 -14.99 -30.97 0.03
CA VAL A 16 -16.44 -31.06 0.27
C VAL A 16 -17.02 -32.09 -0.69
N ARG A 17 -17.80 -33.04 -0.15
CA ARG A 17 -18.53 -34.02 -0.95
C ARG A 17 -20.01 -33.66 -0.99
N ILE A 18 -20.50 -33.35 -2.19
CA ILE A 18 -21.91 -33.11 -2.44
C ILE A 18 -22.54 -34.44 -2.81
N ILE A 19 -23.54 -34.87 -2.04
CA ILE A 19 -24.28 -36.11 -2.29
C ILE A 19 -25.59 -35.75 -2.96
N ILE A 20 -25.78 -36.27 -4.18
CA ILE A 20 -27.05 -36.27 -4.90
C ILE A 20 -27.52 -37.73 -4.97
N PRO A 21 -28.84 -38.02 -5.01
CA PRO A 21 -29.37 -39.37 -4.76
C PRO A 21 -28.73 -40.52 -5.57
N PHE A 22 -28.17 -40.25 -6.76
CA PHE A 22 -27.55 -41.24 -7.62
C PHE A 22 -26.04 -41.01 -7.88
N THR A 23 -25.47 -39.93 -7.35
CA THR A 23 -24.08 -39.54 -7.63
C THR A 23 -23.46 -38.77 -6.46
N ALA A 24 -22.14 -38.91 -6.28
CA ALA A 24 -21.38 -38.08 -5.36
C ALA A 24 -20.37 -37.27 -6.15
N VAL A 25 -20.32 -35.95 -5.90
CA VAL A 25 -19.35 -35.05 -6.54
C VAL A 25 -18.44 -34.50 -5.44
N GLY A 26 -17.14 -34.77 -5.55
CA GLY A 26 -16.12 -34.15 -4.71
C GLY A 26 -15.70 -32.80 -5.30
N MET A 27 -15.63 -31.77 -4.46
CA MET A 27 -15.16 -30.44 -4.84
C MET A 27 -14.19 -29.92 -3.79
N VAL A 28 -13.08 -29.34 -4.25
CA VAL A 28 -12.11 -28.66 -3.38
C VAL A 28 -12.53 -27.21 -3.24
N VAL A 29 -12.83 -26.79 -2.00
CA VAL A 29 -13.08 -25.40 -1.65
C VAL A 29 -11.78 -24.79 -1.14
N ARG A 30 -11.35 -23.71 -1.79
CA ARG A 30 -10.22 -22.88 -1.36
C ARG A 30 -10.74 -21.57 -0.79
N ALA A 31 -10.28 -21.22 0.41
CA ALA A 31 -10.54 -19.92 1.00
C ALA A 31 -9.23 -19.33 1.50
N THR A 32 -8.93 -18.11 1.06
CA THR A 32 -7.78 -17.34 1.54
C THR A 32 -8.32 -16.30 2.53
N VAL A 33 -7.90 -16.41 3.78
CA VAL A 33 -8.34 -15.55 4.88
C VAL A 33 -7.19 -14.63 5.30
N PRO A 34 -7.36 -13.29 5.25
CA PRO A 34 -6.37 -12.38 5.80
C PRO A 34 -6.41 -12.46 7.33
N LEU A 35 -5.28 -12.79 7.96
CA LEU A 35 -5.16 -12.85 9.42
C LEU A 35 -4.68 -11.53 10.01
N ALA A 36 -3.70 -10.91 9.34
CA ALA A 36 -3.13 -9.64 9.73
C ALA A 36 -2.64 -8.89 8.50
N ASP A 37 -2.97 -7.60 8.43
CA ASP A 37 -2.44 -6.68 7.44
C ASP A 37 -1.96 -5.43 8.16
N THR A 38 -0.75 -4.99 7.86
CA THR A 38 -0.14 -3.81 8.47
C THR A 38 0.75 -3.14 7.44
N ILE A 39 0.72 -1.80 7.43
CA ILE A 39 1.48 -1.02 6.48
C ILE A 39 2.33 0.01 7.21
N TYR A 40 3.64 -0.06 7.01
CA TYR A 40 4.64 0.78 7.69
C TYR A 40 5.05 1.92 6.76
N PRO A 41 4.54 3.15 6.95
CA PRO A 41 5.00 4.29 6.18
C PRO A 41 6.46 4.59 6.56
N GLY A 42 7.35 4.54 5.58
CA GLY A 42 8.70 5.08 5.68
C GLY A 42 8.69 6.58 5.48
N GLU A 43 9.84 7.21 5.76
CA GLU A 43 9.98 8.67 5.69
C GLU A 43 9.54 9.19 4.31
N VAL A 44 8.53 10.06 4.33
CA VAL A 44 8.12 10.84 3.18
C VAL A 44 8.93 12.13 3.23
N PRO A 45 9.72 12.47 2.19
CA PRO A 45 10.51 13.69 2.20
C PRO A 45 9.61 14.91 2.41
N GLU A 46 9.91 15.76 3.40
CA GLU A 46 9.18 17.01 3.70
C GLU A 46 9.39 18.10 2.64
N THR A 47 10.18 17.84 1.61
CA THR A 47 10.59 18.87 0.66
C THR A 47 10.63 18.30 -0.74
N VAL A 48 9.54 18.47 -1.49
CA VAL A 48 9.53 18.15 -2.92
C VAL A 48 10.25 19.25 -3.69
N ILE A 49 10.11 20.52 -3.31
CA ILE A 49 10.91 21.64 -3.83
C ILE A 49 10.92 22.76 -2.78
N ASN A 50 12.05 23.03 -2.12
CA ASN A 50 12.23 24.30 -1.40
C ASN A 50 12.61 25.35 -2.44
N LEU A 51 11.61 25.88 -3.16
CA LEU A 51 11.82 27.11 -3.92
C LEU A 51 12.02 28.19 -2.87
N ASN A 52 13.29 28.51 -2.60
CA ASN A 52 13.66 29.65 -1.78
C ASN A 52 13.21 30.92 -2.49
N LEU A 53 11.94 31.26 -2.30
CA LEU A 53 11.29 32.45 -2.85
C LEU A 53 11.89 33.72 -2.23
N ASP A 54 12.50 33.61 -1.05
CA ASP A 54 13.15 34.72 -0.35
C ASP A 54 14.49 35.12 -1.02
N ALA A 55 15.20 34.17 -1.62
CA ALA A 55 16.39 34.46 -2.43
C ALA A 55 16.07 35.26 -3.69
N LEU A 56 14.90 35.04 -4.30
CA LEU A 56 14.45 35.78 -5.49
C LEU A 56 14.02 37.21 -5.16
N ASN A 57 13.47 37.45 -3.96
CA ASN A 57 13.08 38.79 -3.51
C ASN A 57 14.30 39.67 -3.18
N SER A 58 15.39 39.06 -2.70
CA SER A 58 16.61 39.79 -2.33
C SER A 58 17.40 40.30 -3.55
N GLN A 59 17.28 39.64 -4.71
CA GLN A 59 17.95 40.11 -5.94
C GLN A 59 17.30 41.38 -6.51
N ARG A 60 15.97 41.53 -6.38
CA ARG A 60 15.27 42.77 -6.80
C ARG A 60 15.53 43.96 -5.89
N ALA A 61 15.87 43.72 -4.63
CA ALA A 61 16.23 44.78 -3.69
C ALA A 61 17.65 45.33 -3.95
N LEU A 62 18.57 44.54 -4.51
CA LEU A 62 19.90 45.01 -4.89
C LEU A 62 19.93 45.77 -6.23
N GLU A 63 19.00 45.50 -7.15
CA GLU A 63 18.89 46.24 -8.42
C GLU A 63 18.28 47.66 -8.28
N LEU A 64 17.79 48.03 -7.08
CA LEU A 64 17.19 49.34 -6.81
C LEU A 64 18.05 50.25 -5.92
N LEU A 65 19.33 49.94 -5.73
CA LEU A 65 20.30 50.89 -5.19
C LEU A 65 20.98 51.63 -6.37
N PRO A 66 21.06 52.98 -6.32
CA PRO A 66 21.44 53.84 -7.44
C PRO A 66 22.85 53.61 -7.97
#